data_AF-A0A163XBU4-F1
#
_entry.id   AF-A0A163XBU4-F1
#
_cell.length_a   1.000
_cell.length_b   1.000
_cell.length_c   1.000
_cell.angle_alpha   90.00
_cell.angle_beta   90.00
_cell.angle_gamma   90.00
#
_symmetry.space_group_name_H-M   'P 1'
#
loop_
_entity.id
_entity.type
_entity.pdbx_description
1 polymer ?
#
loop_
_entity_poly.entity_id
_entity_poly.type
_entity_poly.pdbx_seq_one_letter_code
_entity_poly.pdbx_strand_id
1 'polypeptide(L)' 'MSRTGPGSLVELDEYLYKRSGGMIGSVSHLVRGAAILAIEDGCEHITRTLLDLVPVDYAAERATPTRPTRRAVS' A
#
# COMPACT_ATOMS: atom_id res chain seq x y z
N MET A 1 -4.22 20.88 -11.08
CA MET A 1 -4.61 20.11 -9.88
C MET A 1 -5.46 18.93 -10.33
N SER A 2 -4.82 17.79 -10.58
CA SER A 2 -5.50 16.51 -10.77
C SER A 2 -6.04 16.06 -9.42
N ARG A 3 -7.35 15.82 -9.26
CA ARG A 3 -7.87 15.29 -8.01
C ARG A 3 -7.81 13.77 -8.05
N THR A 4 -7.55 13.16 -6.90
CA THR A 4 -7.85 11.74 -6.68
C THR A 4 -9.31 11.46 -6.99
N GLY A 5 -9.56 10.59 -7.97
CA GLY A 5 -10.90 10.18 -8.40
C GLY A 5 -11.34 8.87 -7.73
N PRO A 6 -12.66 8.57 -7.71
CA PRO A 6 -13.15 7.27 -7.29
C PRO A 6 -12.48 6.15 -8.09
N GLY A 7 -12.13 5.05 -7.43
CA GLY A 7 -11.54 3.87 -8.08
C GLY A 7 -10.03 3.94 -8.37
N SER A 8 -9.39 5.11 -8.25
CA SER A 8 -7.94 5.28 -8.45
C SER A 8 -7.06 4.27 -7.71
N LEU A 9 -7.37 3.98 -6.45
CA LEU A 9 -6.63 2.97 -5.66
C LEU A 9 -6.96 1.52 -6.07
N VAL A 10 -8.16 1.29 -6.61
CA VAL A 10 -8.58 -0.03 -7.09
C VAL A 10 -7.78 -0.41 -8.33
N GLU A 11 -7.42 0.55 -9.18
CA GLU A 11 -6.53 0.33 -10.33
C GLU A 11 -5.09 -0.06 -9.92
N LEU A 12 -4.75 0.13 -8.65
CA LEU A 12 -3.44 -0.18 -8.05
C LEU A 12 -3.50 -1.41 -7.13
N ASP A 13 -4.62 -2.12 -7.07
CA ASP A 13 -4.86 -3.20 -6.10
C ASP A 13 -3.82 -4.34 -6.17
N GLU A 14 -3.54 -4.87 -7.35
CA GLU A 14 -2.55 -5.93 -7.56
C GLU A 14 -1.15 -5.46 -7.16
N TYR A 15 -0.84 -4.20 -7.43
CA TYR A 15 0.46 -3.61 -7.17
C TYR A 15 0.66 -3.38 -5.67
N LEU A 16 -0.36 -2.85 -4.98
CA LEU A 16 -0.40 -2.72 -3.52
C LEU A 16 -0.32 -4.09 -2.85
N TYR A 17 -1.01 -5.10 -3.36
CA TYR A 17 -0.94 -6.46 -2.84
C TYR A 17 0.49 -7.03 -2.95
N LYS A 18 1.12 -6.93 -4.14
CA LYS A 18 2.49 -7.40 -4.37
C LYS A 18 3.49 -6.71 -3.45
N ARG A 19 3.40 -5.38 -3.30
CA ARG A 19 4.30 -4.59 -2.45
C ARG A 19 4.08 -4.82 -0.96
N SER A 20 2.85 -5.12 -0.53
CA SER A 20 2.52 -5.34 0.88
C SER A 20 2.62 -6.79 1.34
N GLY A 21 2.75 -7.75 0.42
CA GLY A 21 2.60 -9.17 0.74
C GLY A 21 1.21 -9.52 1.29
N GLY A 22 0.20 -8.69 1.01
CA GLY A 22 -1.16 -8.84 1.54
C GLY A 22 -1.35 -8.37 3.00
N MET A 23 -0.36 -7.70 3.60
CA MET A 23 -0.51 -7.20 4.98
C MET A 23 -1.11 -5.81 5.03
N ILE A 24 -2.22 -5.67 5.76
CA ILE A 24 -2.94 -4.41 5.90
C ILE A 24 -2.07 -3.29 6.52
N GLY A 25 -1.15 -3.62 7.44
CA GLY A 25 -0.20 -2.66 8.01
C GLY A 25 0.72 -2.06 6.94
N SER A 26 1.28 -2.91 6.08
CA SER A 26 2.11 -2.50 4.95
C SER A 26 1.32 -1.72 3.89
N VAL A 27 0.07 -2.10 3.62
CA VAL A 27 -0.82 -1.32 2.74
C VAL A 27 -1.05 0.09 3.33
N SER A 28 -1.35 0.19 4.62
CA SER A 28 -1.55 1.48 5.29
C SER A 28 -0.31 2.37 5.21
N HIS A 29 0.88 1.80 5.41
CA HIS A 29 2.15 2.49 5.26
C HIS A 29 2.34 3.03 3.84
N LEU A 30 2.20 2.16 2.82
CA LEU A 30 2.36 2.51 1.41
C LEU A 30 1.41 3.63 0.97
N VAL A 31 0.11 3.48 1.27
CA VAL A 31 -0.90 4.47 0.88
C VAL A 31 -0.65 5.81 1.56
N ARG A 32 -0.31 5.81 2.86
CA ARG A 32 -0.02 7.05 3.59
C ARG A 32 1.24 7.75 3.06
N GLY A 33 2.33 7.00 2.86
CA GLY A 33 3.57 7.56 2.34
C GLY A 33 3.39 8.15 0.94
N ALA A 34 2.71 7.44 0.05
CA ALA A 34 2.49 7.90 -1.31
C ALA A 34 1.55 9.11 -1.37
N ALA A 35 0.57 9.19 -0.47
CA ALA A 35 -0.30 10.37 -0.34
C ALA A 35 0.50 11.61 0.08
N ILE A 36 1.43 11.48 1.02
CA ILE A 36 2.31 12.59 1.43
C ILE A 36 3.13 13.07 0.23
N LEU A 37 3.78 12.16 -0.49
CA LEU A 37 4.55 12.51 -1.68
C LEU A 37 3.69 13.15 -2.78
N ALA A 38 2.44 12.68 -2.97
CA ALA A 38 1.52 13.25 -3.95
C ALA A 38 1.12 14.71 -3.62
N ILE A 39 1.01 15.04 -2.32
CA ILE A 39 0.73 16.39 -1.84
C ILE A 39 1.97 17.28 -2.04
N GLU A 40 3.16 16.78 -1.72
CA GLU A 40 4.42 17.52 -1.89
C GLU A 40 4.74 17.81 -3.36
N ASP A 41 4.46 16.85 -4.25
CA ASP A 41 4.62 16.99 -5.72
C ASP A 41 3.50 17.82 -6.36
N GLY A 42 2.39 18.06 -5.64
CA GLY A 42 1.24 18.83 -6.12
C GLY A 42 0.36 18.12 -7.16
N CYS A 43 0.64 16.84 -7.45
CA CYS A 43 -0.17 16.03 -8.35
C CYS A 43 -1.48 15.54 -7.70
N GLU A 44 -1.59 15.54 -6.37
CA GLU A 44 -2.83 15.26 -5.62
C GLU A 44 -3.49 13.90 -6.00
N HIS A 45 -2.67 12.94 -6.46
CA HIS A 45 -3.09 11.59 -6.85
C HIS A 45 -1.95 10.57 -6.65
N ILE A 46 -2.27 9.42 -6.05
CA ILE A 46 -1.31 8.33 -5.81
C ILE A 46 -1.00 7.62 -7.14
N THR A 47 0.28 7.38 -7.41
CA THR A 47 0.75 6.64 -8.58
C THR A 47 1.68 5.50 -8.17
N ARG A 48 1.94 4.56 -9.09
CA ARG A 48 2.95 3.51 -8.89
C ARG A 48 4.32 4.10 -8.56
N THR A 49 4.71 5.15 -9.26
CA THR A 49 5.98 5.86 -9.03
C THR A 49 6.08 6.37 -7.60
N LEU A 50 5.02 6.98 -7.06
CA LEU A 50 5.04 7.46 -5.67
C LEU A 50 5.08 6.28 -4.69
N LEU A 51 4.37 5.19 -4.97
CA LEU A 51 4.45 3.98 -4.16
C LEU A 51 5.84 3.35 -4.20
N ASP A 52 6.57 3.35 -5.33
CA ASP A 52 7.96 2.89 -5.45
C ASP A 52 8.94 3.65 -4.54
N LEU A 53 8.66 4.92 -4.27
CA LEU A 53 9.49 5.73 -3.37
C LEU A 53 9.26 5.43 -1.88
N VAL A 54 8.11 4.85 -1.53
CA VAL A 54 7.78 4.50 -0.14
C VAL A 54 8.40 3.15 0.21
N PRO A 55 9.31 3.07 1.20
CA PRO A 55 9.86 1.79 1.62
C PRO A 55 8.73 0.89 2.17
N VAL A 56 8.81 -0.40 1.89
CA VAL A 56 7.90 -1.36 2.50
C VAL A 56 8.36 -1.57 3.95
N ASP A 57 7.45 -1.42 4.91
CA ASP A 57 7.76 -1.53 6.33
C ASP A 57 8.43 -2.88 6.67
N TYR A 58 9.26 -2.88 7.73
CA TYR A 58 10.00 -4.02 8.25
C TYR A 58 9.14 -5.27 8.48
N ALA A 59 7.85 -5.08 8.76
CA ALA A 59 6.89 -6.17 8.88
C ALA A 59 6.80 -7.02 7.60
N ALA A 60 7.00 -6.46 6.40
CA ALA A 60 6.92 -7.20 5.14
C ALA A 60 8.22 -7.87 4.74
N GLU A 61 9.35 -7.26 5.10
CA GLU A 61 10.66 -7.91 5.05
C GLU A 61 10.70 -9.15 5.96
N ARG A 62 10.07 -9.08 7.14
CA ARG A 62 10.02 -10.16 8.14
C ARG A 62 8.86 -11.15 7.99
N ALA A 63 7.87 -10.83 7.15
CA ALA A 63 6.76 -11.74 6.90
C ALA A 63 7.20 -12.88 5.97
N THR A 64 7.90 -13.87 6.53
CA THR A 64 7.71 -15.25 6.05
C THR A 64 6.20 -15.49 5.95
N PRO A 65 5.69 -16.13 4.88
CA PRO A 65 4.26 -16.34 4.68
C PRO A 65 3.75 -17.24 5.82
N THR A 66 3.38 -16.60 6.92
CA THR A 66 2.83 -17.26 8.08
C THR A 66 1.39 -17.51 7.68
N ARG A 67 1.17 -18.70 7.10
CA ARG A 67 -0.14 -19.26 6.83
C ARG A 67 -1.06 -18.85 7.98
N PRO A 68 -2.19 -18.15 7.72
CA PRO A 68 -3.05 -17.71 8.79
C PRO A 68 -3.50 -18.96 9.54
N THR A 69 -3.07 -19.08 10.80
CA THR A 69 -3.56 -20.13 11.68
C THR A 69 -5.04 -19.84 11.85
N ARG A 70 -5.87 -20.58 11.12
CA ARG A 70 -7.32 -20.55 11.22
C ARG A 70 -7.64 -20.71 12.70
N ARG A 71 -8.00 -19.62 13.37
CA ARG A 71 -8.36 -19.62 14.78
C ARG A 71 -9.57 -20.55 14.88
N ALA A 72 -9.35 -21.75 15.43
CA ALA A 72 -10.43 -22.68 15.68
C ALA A 72 -11.38 -21.99 16.64
N VAL A 73 -12.56 -21.66 16.14
CA VAL A 73 -13.69 -21.25 16.96
C VAL A 73 -14.13 -22.50 17.72
N SER A 74 -14.08 -22.41 19.05
CA SER A 74 -14.75 -23.33 19.96
C SER A 74 -16.08 -22.73 20.39
#